data_AF-A0A956KRJ5-F1
#
_entry.id   AF-A0A956KRJ5-F1
#
_cell.length_a   1.000
_cell.length_b   1.000
_cell.length_c   1.000
_cell.angle_alpha   90.00
_cell.angle_beta   90.00
_cell.angle_gamma   90.00
#
_symmetry.space_group_name_H-M   'P 1'
#
loop_
_entity.id
_entity.type
_entity.pdbx_description
1 polymer ?
#
loop_
_entity_poly.entity_id
_entity_poly.type
_entity_poly.pdbx_seq_one_letter_code
_entity_poly.pdbx_strand_id
1 'polypeptide(L)'
;EELWGHCASCYYADICRAGCTWTGHVLFGRRGNNPYCHHRSLELLRQGRRERLELATPAPGEPFDHGEYRLIEEDWPPELLERARAVADERERWIESPS
;
A
#
# COMPACT_ATOMS: atom_id res chain seq x y z
N GLU A 1 10.64 -0.98 18.20
CA GLU A 1 11.17 -0.77 16.83
C GLU A 1 10.23 0.12 16.03
N GLU A 2 10.80 0.97 15.17
CA GLU A 2 10.06 2.00 14.42
C GLU A 2 9.39 1.49 13.14
N LEU A 3 9.99 0.49 12.49
CA LEU A 3 9.41 -0.17 11.31
C LEU A 3 8.45 -1.28 11.75
N TRP A 4 7.40 -1.48 10.97
CA TRP A 4 6.42 -2.56 11.18
C TRP A 4 5.78 -2.96 9.84
N GLY A 5 5.00 -4.05 9.84
CA GLY A 5 4.40 -4.59 8.62
C GLY A 5 5.46 -4.98 7.58
N HIS A 6 5.14 -4.84 6.29
CA HIS A 6 6.06 -5.17 5.19
C HIS A 6 7.40 -4.44 5.29
N CYS A 7 7.40 -3.19 5.78
CA CYS A 7 8.62 -2.38 5.88
C CYS A 7 9.62 -2.91 6.92
N ALA A 8 9.18 -3.64 7.96
CA ALA A 8 10.08 -4.20 8.96
C ALA A 8 10.92 -5.37 8.43
N SER A 9 10.37 -6.16 7.51
CA SER A 9 11.04 -7.32 6.92
C SER A 9 11.59 -7.08 5.52
N CYS A 10 11.38 -5.89 4.96
CA CYS A 10 11.85 -5.54 3.62
C CYS A 10 13.38 -5.50 3.57
N TYR A 11 13.98 -6.01 2.51
CA TYR A 11 15.44 -6.00 2.37
C TYR A 11 16.05 -4.59 2.30
N TYR A 12 15.24 -3.57 1.98
CA TYR A 12 15.63 -2.16 2.00
C TYR A 12 15.39 -1.45 3.34
N ALA A 13 14.99 -2.16 4.40
CA ALA A 13 14.52 -1.56 5.65
C ALA A 13 15.50 -0.54 6.28
N ASP A 14 16.80 -0.83 6.27
CA ASP A 14 17.86 -0.01 6.87
C ASP A 14 18.14 1.29 6.11
N ILE A 15 18.02 1.26 4.78
CA ILE A 15 18.23 2.40 3.88
C ILE A 15 16.93 3.19 3.67
N CYS A 16 15.85 2.53 3.26
CA CYS A 16 14.58 3.15 2.89
C CYS A 16 13.80 3.63 4.11
N ARG A 17 13.81 2.88 5.22
CA ARG A 17 13.17 3.24 6.50
C ARG A 17 11.69 3.62 6.37
N ALA A 18 10.97 2.95 5.47
CA ALA A 18 9.58 3.25 5.10
C ALA A 18 9.32 4.63 4.45
N GLY A 19 10.36 5.34 4.02
CA GLY A 19 10.20 6.63 3.34
C GLY A 19 9.60 7.72 4.24
N CYS A 20 8.64 8.49 3.69
CA CYS A 20 8.05 9.62 4.40
C CYS A 20 7.25 9.17 5.64
N THR A 21 7.64 9.65 6.82
CA THR A 21 6.97 9.33 8.09
C THR A 21 5.54 9.85 8.14
N TRP A 22 5.26 10.97 7.47
CA TRP A 22 3.94 11.57 7.39
C TRP A 22 2.92 10.60 6.81
N THR A 23 3.26 9.90 5.71
CA THR A 23 2.35 8.95 5.05
C THR A 23 1.87 7.83 5.98
N GLY A 24 2.76 7.22 6.75
CA GLY A 24 2.37 6.19 7.72
C GLY A 24 1.55 6.78 8.86
N HIS A 25 1.94 7.96 9.35
CA HIS A 25 1.23 8.63 10.44
C HIS A 25 -0.20 8.99 10.07
N VAL A 26 -0.44 9.64 8.93
CA VAL A 26 -1.79 10.10 8.55
C VAL A 26 -2.73 8.98 8.10
N LEU A 27 -2.21 7.78 7.83
CA LEU A 27 -3.04 6.63 7.49
C LEU A 27 -3.29 5.73 8.70
N PHE A 28 -2.29 5.53 9.56
CA PHE A 28 -2.31 4.48 10.59
C PHE A 28 -2.11 4.99 12.02
N GLY A 29 -1.99 6.30 12.22
CA GLY A 29 -1.56 6.89 13.50
C GLY A 29 -0.12 6.54 13.88
N ARG A 30 0.62 5.79 13.03
CA ARG A 30 1.94 5.22 13.33
C ARG A 30 2.84 5.25 12.09
N ARG A 31 4.05 5.80 12.24
CA ARG A 31 5.09 5.77 11.18
C ARG A 31 5.63 4.36 10.93
N GLY A 32 6.34 4.16 9.82
CA GLY A 32 7.17 2.96 9.62
C GLY A 32 6.58 1.83 8.79
N ASN A 33 5.42 2.01 8.15
CA ASN A 33 4.81 1.02 7.25
C ASN A 33 4.11 1.71 6.08
N ASN A 34 4.86 2.20 5.10
CA ASN A 34 4.30 3.00 4.00
C ASN A 34 3.59 2.10 2.96
N PRO A 35 2.27 2.31 2.71
CA PRO A 35 1.50 1.48 1.79
C PRO A 35 1.62 1.92 0.33
N TYR A 36 2.17 3.11 0.05
CA TYR A 36 2.36 3.63 -1.31
C TYR A 36 3.73 3.31 -1.91
N CYS A 37 4.41 2.29 -1.37
CA CYS A 37 5.71 1.85 -1.88
C CYS A 37 5.54 1.02 -3.15
N HIS A 38 6.04 1.51 -4.29
CA HIS A 38 5.95 0.79 -5.56
C HIS A 38 6.64 -0.58 -5.53
N HIS A 39 7.83 -0.67 -4.91
CA HIS A 39 8.54 -1.93 -4.75
C HIS A 39 7.70 -2.98 -4.00
N ARG A 40 7.09 -2.60 -2.86
CA ARG A 40 6.16 -3.45 -2.10
C ARG A 40 5.01 -3.96 -2.97
N SER A 41 4.39 -3.07 -3.75
CA SER A 41 3.29 -3.45 -4.65
C SER A 41 3.71 -4.49 -5.68
N LEU A 42 4.94 -4.39 -6.24
CA LEU A 42 5.48 -5.37 -7.18
C LEU A 42 5.81 -6.71 -6.49
N GLU A 43 6.40 -6.70 -5.29
CA GLU A 43 6.66 -7.93 -4.53
C GLU A 43 5.37 -8.72 -4.25
N LEU A 44 4.32 -8.02 -3.80
CA LEU A 44 3.01 -8.62 -3.56
C LEU A 44 2.38 -9.15 -4.87
N LEU A 45 2.49 -8.41 -5.97
CA LEU A 45 1.98 -8.83 -7.28
C LEU A 45 2.63 -10.15 -7.75
N ARG A 46 3.93 -10.36 -7.50
CA ARG A 46 4.61 -11.63 -7.82
C ARG A 46 4.00 -12.82 -7.06
N GLN A 47 3.44 -12.56 -5.89
CA GLN A 47 2.73 -13.55 -5.07
C GLN A 47 1.24 -13.66 -5.43
N GLY A 48 0.75 -12.88 -6.40
CA GLY A 48 -0.67 -12.81 -6.73
C GLY A 48 -1.51 -12.03 -5.71
N ARG A 49 -0.87 -11.23 -4.85
CA ARG A 49 -1.51 -10.47 -3.78
C ARG A 49 -1.52 -8.97 -4.06
N ARG A 50 -2.46 -8.26 -3.42
CA ARG A 50 -2.56 -6.81 -3.44
C ARG A 50 -2.87 -6.28 -2.06
N GLU A 51 -2.67 -4.98 -1.91
CA GLU A 51 -3.12 -4.25 -0.74
C GLU A 51 -4.15 -3.20 -1.12
N ARG A 52 -5.16 -3.05 -0.27
CA ARG A 52 -6.20 -2.04 -0.38
C ARG A 52 -6.25 -1.24 0.91
N LEU A 53 -6.23 0.08 0.79
CA LEU A 53 -6.54 0.98 1.90
C LEU A 53 -8.06 1.08 2.04
N GLU A 54 -8.55 0.81 3.24
CA GLU A 54 -9.96 0.92 3.59
C GLU A 54 -10.10 1.96 4.70
N LEU A 55 -10.99 2.94 4.51
CA LEU A 55 -11.28 3.91 5.55
C LEU A 55 -11.94 3.17 6.73
N ALA A 56 -11.25 3.19 7.88
CA ALA A 56 -11.72 2.53 9.10
C ALA A 56 -12.48 3.51 10.00
N THR A 57 -11.93 4.70 10.17
CA THR A 57 -12.52 5.78 10.99
C THR A 57 -12.46 7.07 10.17
N PRO A 58 -13.60 7.72 9.89
CA PRO A 58 -13.59 9.01 9.19
C PRO A 58 -12.89 10.09 10.04
N ALA A 59 -12.36 11.11 9.36
CA ALA A 59 -11.81 12.27 10.04
C ALA A 59 -12.93 13.01 10.82
N PRO A 60 -12.66 13.51 12.04
CA PRO A 60 -13.65 14.25 12.86
C PRO A 60 -14.22 15.53 12.23
N GLY A 61 -13.55 16.12 11.23
CA GLY A 61 -13.89 17.40 10.62
C GLY A 61 -13.17 18.62 11.22
N GLU A 62 -12.08 18.42 11.98
CA GLU A 62 -11.32 19.47 12.65
C GLU A 62 -10.06 19.87 11.88
N PRO A 63 -9.54 21.10 12.02
CA PRO A 63 -8.29 21.49 11.37
C PRO A 63 -7.13 20.54 11.70
N PHE A 64 -6.39 20.12 10.67
CA PHE A 64 -5.23 19.20 10.77
C PHE A 64 -5.56 17.77 11.23
N ASP A 65 -6.83 17.36 11.14
CA ASP A 65 -7.22 15.99 11.40
C ASP A 65 -6.92 15.03 10.23
N HIS A 66 -7.15 13.74 10.47
CA HIS A 66 -7.12 12.69 9.46
C HIS A 66 -8.05 11.54 9.86
N GLY A 67 -8.51 10.78 8.86
CA GLY A 67 -9.17 9.50 9.10
C GLY A 67 -8.15 8.40 9.32
N GLU A 68 -8.53 7.35 10.04
CA GLU A 68 -7.72 6.15 10.18
C GLU A 68 -8.10 5.14 9.10
N TYR A 69 -7.08 4.50 8.52
CA TYR A 69 -7.23 3.50 7.48
C TYR A 69 -6.75 2.14 7.98
N ARG A 70 -7.40 1.09 7.49
CA ARG A 70 -6.90 -0.29 7.58
C ARG A 70 -6.26 -0.66 6.26
N LEU A 71 -5.12 -1.34 6.34
CA LEU A 71 -4.46 -1.91 5.17
C LEU A 71 -4.84 -3.38 5.08
N ILE A 72 -5.57 -3.73 4.03
CA ILE A 72 -6.07 -5.09 3.79
C ILE A 72 -5.21 -5.71 2.70
N GLU A 73 -4.51 -6.78 3.05
CA GLU A 73 -3.79 -7.61 2.08
C GLU A 73 -4.70 -8.76 1.63
N GLU A 74 -5.04 -8.78 0.34
CA GLU A 74 -6.00 -9.71 -0.26
C GLU A 74 -5.44 -10.28 -1.57
N ASP A 75 -6.00 -11.37 -2.06
CA ASP A 75 -5.66 -11.87 -3.38
C ASP A 75 -6.09 -10.87 -4.46
N TRP A 76 -5.32 -10.80 -5.56
CA TRP A 76 -5.82 -10.11 -6.74
C TRP A 76 -7.09 -10.82 -7.25
N PRO A 77 -8.14 -10.06 -7.63
CA PRO A 77 -9.23 -10.62 -8.39
C PRO A 77 -8.68 -11.37 -9.62
N PRO A 78 -9.03 -12.65 -9.85
CA PRO A 78 -8.46 -13.44 -10.92
C PRO A 78 -8.54 -12.78 -12.30
N GLU A 79 -9.64 -12.06 -12.55
CA GLU A 79 -9.90 -11.32 -13.79
C GLU A 79 -9.03 -10.07 -13.97
N LEU A 80 -8.39 -9.56 -12.91
CA LEU A 80 -7.52 -8.38 -12.93
C LEU A 80 -6.03 -8.72 -12.79
N LEU A 81 -5.67 -9.90 -12.29
CA LEU A 81 -4.28 -10.26 -12.00
C LEU A 81 -3.37 -10.18 -13.25
N GLU A 82 -3.83 -10.75 -14.38
CA GLU A 82 -3.03 -10.72 -15.62
C GLU A 82 -2.89 -9.30 -16.19
N ARG A 83 -3.92 -8.47 -16.05
CA ARG A 83 -3.84 -7.04 -16.42
C ARG A 83 -2.87 -6.28 -15.52
N ALA A 84 -2.89 -6.54 -14.22
CA ALA A 84 -1.93 -5.96 -13.28
C ALA A 84 -0.48 -6.32 -13.63
N ARG A 85 -0.23 -7.57 -14.02
CA ARG A 85 1.07 -8.01 -14.54
C ARG A 85 1.43 -7.31 -15.85
N ALA A 86 0.47 -7.17 -16.77
CA ALA A 86 0.70 -6.44 -18.02
C ALA A 86 1.05 -4.96 -17.79
N VAL A 87 0.44 -4.30 -16.79
CA VAL A 87 0.81 -2.93 -16.40
C VAL A 87 2.21 -2.87 -15.80
N ALA A 88 2.55 -3.80 -14.91
CA ALA A 88 3.88 -3.87 -14.31
C ALA A 88 5.00 -4.12 -15.33
N ASP A 89 4.70 -4.86 -16.40
CA ASP A 89 5.62 -5.17 -17.49
C ASP A 89 5.49 -4.20 -18.69
N GLU A 90 4.80 -3.07 -18.51
CA GLU A 90 4.61 -2.00 -19.50
C GLU A 90 3.89 -2.42 -20.81
N ARG A 91 3.24 -3.60 -20.81
CA ARG A 91 2.40 -4.07 -21.94
C ARG A 91 1.02 -3.43 -21.96
N GLU A 92 0.57 -2.90 -20.82
CA GLU A 92 -0.68 -2.13 -20.67
C GLU A 92 -0.38 -0.84 -19.90
N ARG A 93 -1.07 0.25 -20.23
CA ARG A 93 -0.81 1.56 -19.59
C ARG A 93 -1.47 1.69 -18.22
N TRP A 94 -2.68 1.15 -18.04
CA TRP A 94 -3.48 1.30 -16.83
C TRP A 94 -4.57 0.24 -16.73
N ILE A 95 -4.96 -0.15 -15.50
CA ILE A 95 -6.12 -1.01 -15.26
C ILE A 95 -7.35 -0.11 -15.05
N GLU A 96 -8.29 -0.13 -16.00
CA GLU A 96 -9.60 0.46 -15.79
C GLU A 96 -10.42 -0.40 -14.83
N SER A 97 -11.06 0.24 -13.84
CA SER A 97 -12.05 -0.43 -12.99
C SER A 97 -13.19 -0.95 -13.86
N PRO A 98 -13.64 -2.21 -13.68
CA PRO A 98 -14.86 -2.64 -14.34
C PRO A 98 -16.02 -1.76 -13.86
N SER A 99 -16.80 -1.26 -14.83
CA SER A 99 -18.05 -0.53 -14.61
C SER A 99 -19.09 -1.37 -13.89
#